data_AF-A0A944UGF7-F1
#
_entry.id   AF-A0A944UGF7-F1
#
_cell.length_a   1.000
_cell.length_b   1.000
_cell.length_c   1.000
_cell.angle_alpha   90.00
_cell.angle_beta   90.00
_cell.angle_gamma   90.00
#
_symmetry.space_group_name_H-M   'P 1'
#
loop_
_entity.id
_entity.type
_entity.pdbx_description
1 polymer ?
#
loop_
_entity_poly.entity_id
_entity_poly.type
_entity_poly.pdbx_seq_one_letter_code
_entity_poly.pdbx_strand_id
1 'polypeptide(L)'
;MLKSKLVVTGLIISLSFFAFTVIEIFKLDLKLSHLIYQNYQWEKGNENLWQWFYNWGPTPSILSGIFCLLFWFHQKVIQKAKNINTGLILFPLLTLLIGPGIMVNMVGKELWGRPRPVNCIDFGGEHQFKHVSEPSYSNHHKSFPSGHAASGFHLCALSIYFRKKWKFYSFCTFACWGILISTARLLQGGHFISDIFGAIILVALTFVLLYPKSNHITNQSLD
;
A
#
# COMPACT_ATOMS: atom_id res chain seq x y z
N MET A 1 7.77 -22.72 -9.11
CA MET A 1 7.07 -21.41 -9.03
C MET A 1 5.96 -21.36 -7.96
N LEU A 2 5.08 -22.37 -7.80
CA LEU A 2 4.12 -22.37 -6.67
C LEU A 2 4.84 -22.49 -5.32
N LYS A 3 5.82 -23.40 -5.22
CA LYS A 3 6.69 -23.55 -4.04
C LYS A 3 7.41 -22.24 -3.68
N SER A 4 7.94 -21.51 -4.67
CA SER A 4 8.62 -20.23 -4.42
C SER A 4 7.66 -19.14 -3.96
N LYS A 5 6.42 -19.09 -4.48
CA LYS A 5 5.40 -18.17 -3.97
C LYS A 5 5.04 -18.47 -2.52
N LEU A 6 4.81 -19.74 -2.17
CA LEU A 6 4.51 -20.16 -0.81
C LEU A 6 5.63 -19.80 0.17
N VAL A 7 6.89 -20.04 -0.22
CA VAL A 7 8.05 -19.66 0.61
C VAL A 7 8.12 -18.15 0.81
N VAL A 8 7.97 -17.34 -0.26
CA VAL A 8 8.00 -15.88 -0.15
C VAL A 8 6.81 -15.36 0.69
N THR A 9 5.61 -15.90 0.50
CA THR A 9 4.44 -15.57 1.31
C THR A 9 4.67 -15.90 2.78
N GLY A 10 5.19 -17.10 3.08
CA GLY A 10 5.54 -17.49 4.45
C GLY A 10 6.56 -16.55 5.08
N LEU A 11 7.62 -16.18 4.35
CA LEU A 11 8.62 -15.22 4.80
C LEU A 11 8.02 -13.84 5.08
N ILE A 12 7.16 -13.33 4.18
CA ILE A 12 6.47 -12.05 4.40
C ILE A 12 5.65 -12.12 5.69
N ILE A 13 4.87 -13.18 5.91
CA ILE A 13 4.04 -13.35 7.11
C ILE A 13 4.90 -13.40 8.38
N SER A 14 5.98 -14.21 8.38
CA SER A 14 6.87 -14.32 9.54
C SER A 14 7.58 -13.01 9.86
N LEU A 15 8.11 -12.32 8.85
CA LEU A 15 8.74 -11.01 9.02
C LEU A 15 7.74 -9.94 9.46
N SER A 16 6.49 -10.02 8.98
CA SER A 16 5.41 -9.13 9.39
C SER A 16 5.08 -9.30 10.87
N PHE A 17 4.93 -10.55 11.34
CA PHE A 17 4.70 -10.84 12.74
C PHE A 17 5.82 -10.27 13.61
N PHE A 18 7.08 -10.55 13.24
CA PHE A 18 8.25 -10.00 13.93
C PHE A 18 8.23 -8.46 13.95
N ALA A 19 7.97 -7.81 12.81
CA ALA A 19 7.92 -6.35 12.71
C ALA A 19 6.83 -5.75 13.61
N PHE A 20 5.62 -6.32 13.63
CA PHE A 20 4.56 -5.84 14.52
C PHE A 20 4.90 -6.04 15.99
N THR A 21 5.49 -7.18 16.37
CA THR A 21 5.97 -7.42 17.73
C THR A 21 7.02 -6.37 18.14
N VAL A 22 7.96 -6.05 17.26
CA VAL A 22 8.95 -4.98 17.51
C VAL A 22 8.28 -3.62 17.68
N ILE A 23 7.34 -3.25 16.81
CA ILE A 23 6.61 -1.98 16.91
C ILE A 23 5.87 -1.88 18.25
N GLU A 24 5.20 -2.95 18.67
CA GLU A 24 4.44 -2.98 19.92
C GLU A 24 5.34 -2.93 21.16
N ILE A 25 6.37 -3.79 21.24
CA ILE A 25 7.29 -3.84 22.39
C ILE A 25 7.98 -2.48 22.60
N PHE A 26 8.46 -1.87 21.51
CA PHE A 26 9.19 -0.61 21.59
C PHE A 26 8.28 0.63 21.59
N LYS A 27 6.95 0.44 21.50
CA LYS A 27 5.93 1.50 21.41
C LYS A 27 6.25 2.51 20.30
N LEU A 28 6.65 2.02 19.14
CA LEU A 28 7.16 2.87 18.05
C LEU A 28 6.10 3.81 17.48
N ASP A 29 4.83 3.38 17.46
CA ASP A 29 3.70 4.21 17.03
C ASP A 29 3.62 5.51 17.82
N LEU A 30 3.53 5.42 19.15
CA LEU A 30 3.45 6.59 20.02
C LEU A 30 4.73 7.42 19.98
N LYS A 31 5.91 6.79 20.05
CA LYS A 31 7.20 7.51 20.04
C LYS A 31 7.36 8.35 18.78
N LEU A 32 7.10 7.77 17.60
CA LEU A 32 7.22 8.51 16.35
C LEU A 32 6.16 9.61 16.24
N SER A 33 4.92 9.33 16.65
CA SER A 33 3.87 10.35 16.66
C SER A 33 4.20 11.52 17.59
N HIS A 34 4.79 11.30 18.77
CA HIS A 34 5.26 12.38 19.65
C HIS A 34 6.41 13.20 19.07
N LEU A 35 7.31 12.60 18.29
CA LEU A 35 8.38 13.36 17.63
C LEU A 35 7.83 14.33 16.56
N ILE A 36 6.71 13.97 15.94
CA ILE A 36 6.05 14.76 14.90
C ILE A 36 5.11 15.80 15.53
N TYR A 37 4.35 15.44 16.55
CA TYR A 37 3.42 16.30 17.26
C TYR A 37 4.19 17.27 18.17
N GLN A 38 4.31 18.52 17.72
CA GLN A 38 5.07 19.57 18.40
C GLN A 38 4.16 20.78 18.66
N ASN A 39 4.41 21.52 19.75
CA ASN A 39 3.61 22.70 20.14
C ASN A 39 2.09 22.43 20.19
N TYR A 40 1.69 21.22 20.59
CA TYR A 40 0.30 20.77 20.61
C TYR A 40 -0.38 20.73 19.23
N GLN A 41 0.39 20.63 18.14
CA GLN A 41 -0.13 20.65 16.77
C GLN A 41 0.62 19.69 15.83
N TRP A 42 -0.05 19.33 14.73
CA TRP A 42 0.52 18.57 13.61
C TRP A 42 1.02 19.53 12.51
N GLU A 43 1.87 20.50 12.89
CA GLU A 43 2.24 21.66 12.06
C GLU A 43 2.75 21.26 10.67
N LYS A 44 3.69 20.30 10.62
CA LYS A 44 4.29 19.81 9.37
C LYS A 44 3.25 19.25 8.40
N GLY A 45 2.18 18.64 8.91
CA GLY A 45 1.11 18.11 8.08
C GLY A 45 0.39 19.18 7.24
N ASN A 46 0.43 20.45 7.67
CA ASN A 46 -0.25 21.57 7.02
C ASN A 46 0.58 22.24 5.91
N GLU A 47 1.86 21.88 5.74
CA GLU A 47 2.67 22.43 4.65
C GLU A 47 2.13 21.97 3.29
N ASN A 48 2.20 22.87 2.30
CA ASN A 48 1.65 22.66 0.95
C ASN A 48 2.11 21.36 0.30
N LEU A 49 3.37 20.97 0.51
CA LEU A 49 3.95 19.75 -0.06
C LEU A 49 3.20 18.49 0.44
N TRP A 50 2.98 18.38 1.75
CA TRP A 50 2.36 17.20 2.35
C TRP A 50 0.85 17.18 2.10
N GLN A 51 0.21 18.34 2.05
CA GLN A 51 -1.17 18.47 1.59
C GLN A 51 -1.32 18.02 0.12
N TRP A 52 -0.36 18.34 -0.73
CA TRP A 52 -0.36 17.87 -2.13
C TRP A 52 -0.26 16.33 -2.20
N PHE A 53 0.66 15.71 -1.46
CA PHE A 53 0.78 14.25 -1.42
C PHE A 53 -0.45 13.57 -0.83
N TYR A 54 -1.10 14.19 0.15
CA TYR A 54 -2.37 13.70 0.68
C TYR A 54 -3.48 13.72 -0.39
N ASN A 55 -3.66 14.85 -1.08
CA ASN A 55 -4.76 15.02 -2.03
C ASN A 55 -4.53 14.28 -3.36
N TRP A 56 -3.32 14.34 -3.90
CA TRP A 56 -3.00 13.88 -5.26
C TRP A 56 -2.11 12.65 -5.31
N GLY A 57 -1.47 12.28 -4.20
CA GLY A 57 -0.59 11.11 -4.14
C GLY A 57 -1.23 9.80 -4.61
N PRO A 58 -2.49 9.49 -4.24
CA PRO A 58 -3.18 8.29 -4.72
C PRO A 58 -3.56 8.31 -6.21
N THR A 59 -3.62 9.47 -6.86
CA THR A 59 -4.15 9.63 -8.22
C THR A 59 -3.42 8.80 -9.28
N PRO A 60 -2.08 8.73 -9.32
CA PRO A 60 -1.38 7.87 -10.28
C PRO A 60 -1.78 6.39 -10.19
N SER A 61 -2.10 5.89 -8.99
CA SER A 61 -2.54 4.51 -8.78
C SER A 61 -3.88 4.26 -9.49
N ILE A 62 -4.86 5.14 -9.27
CA ILE A 62 -6.18 5.07 -9.90
C ILE A 62 -6.06 5.18 -11.43
N LEU A 63 -5.31 6.17 -11.92
CA LEU A 63 -5.07 6.35 -13.36
C LEU A 63 -4.43 5.12 -13.99
N SER A 64 -3.46 4.49 -13.32
CA SER A 64 -2.81 3.27 -13.81
C SER A 64 -3.80 2.10 -13.92
N GLY A 65 -4.73 1.97 -12.98
CA GLY A 65 -5.79 0.97 -13.02
C GLY A 65 -6.75 1.19 -14.20
N ILE A 66 -7.24 2.43 -14.37
CA ILE A 66 -8.10 2.81 -15.49
C ILE A 66 -7.39 2.54 -16.82
N PHE A 67 -6.12 2.94 -16.94
CA PHE A 67 -5.33 2.69 -18.14
C PHE A 67 -5.22 1.19 -18.46
N CYS A 68 -4.91 0.35 -17.46
CA CYS A 68 -4.82 -1.10 -17.66
C CYS A 68 -6.16 -1.70 -18.13
N LEU A 69 -7.29 -1.22 -17.58
CA LEU A 69 -8.63 -1.66 -17.98
C LEU A 69 -8.95 -1.26 -19.43
N LEU A 70 -8.71 0.00 -19.79
CA LEU A 70 -8.95 0.51 -21.13
C LEU A 70 -8.06 -0.17 -22.17
N PHE A 71 -6.78 -0.37 -21.83
CA PHE A 71 -5.85 -1.07 -22.70
C PHE A 71 -6.26 -2.53 -22.92
N TRP A 72 -6.67 -3.23 -21.85
CA TRP A 72 -7.23 -4.58 -21.98
C TRP A 72 -8.48 -4.61 -22.87
N PHE A 73 -9.43 -3.70 -22.64
CA PHE A 73 -10.66 -3.60 -23.41
C PHE A 73 -10.37 -3.36 -24.90
N HIS A 74 -9.50 -2.39 -25.21
CA HIS A 74 -9.09 -2.10 -26.58
C HIS A 74 -8.46 -3.34 -27.25
N GLN A 75 -7.57 -4.05 -26.56
CA GLN A 75 -6.89 -5.21 -27.14
C GLN A 75 -7.82 -6.41 -27.35
N LYS A 76 -8.72 -6.70 -26.40
CA LYS A 76 -9.57 -7.90 -26.45
C LYS A 76 -10.90 -7.69 -27.15
N VAL A 77 -11.52 -6.53 -27.00
CA VAL A 77 -12.86 -6.26 -27.54
C VAL A 77 -12.78 -5.60 -28.92
N ILE A 78 -11.95 -4.56 -29.05
CA ILE A 78 -11.83 -3.81 -30.31
C ILE A 78 -10.92 -4.56 -31.29
N GLN A 79 -9.68 -4.84 -30.88
CA GLN A 79 -8.68 -5.48 -31.76
C GLN A 79 -8.82 -7.01 -31.85
N LYS A 80 -9.63 -7.62 -30.98
CA LYS A 80 -9.82 -9.09 -30.90
C LYS A 80 -8.49 -9.87 -30.86
N ALA A 81 -7.47 -9.30 -30.21
CA ALA A 81 -6.11 -9.84 -30.19
C ALA A 81 -6.09 -11.22 -29.49
N LYS A 82 -5.72 -12.26 -30.25
CA LYS A 82 -5.69 -13.64 -29.76
C LYS A 82 -4.47 -13.92 -28.86
N ASN A 83 -3.30 -13.40 -29.20
CA ASN A 83 -2.02 -13.76 -28.59
C ASN A 83 -1.50 -12.78 -27.52
N ILE A 84 -2.37 -11.93 -26.95
CA ILE A 84 -1.96 -10.98 -25.92
C ILE A 84 -2.02 -11.58 -24.52
N ASN A 85 -1.00 -11.32 -23.70
CA ASN A 85 -0.94 -11.77 -22.30
C ASN A 85 -1.82 -10.86 -21.41
N THR A 86 -3.10 -11.19 -21.35
CA THR A 86 -4.09 -10.51 -20.50
C THR A 86 -3.69 -10.48 -19.02
N GLY A 87 -3.03 -11.52 -18.53
CA GLY A 87 -2.57 -11.58 -17.14
C GLY A 87 -1.56 -10.49 -16.81
N LEU A 88 -0.64 -10.19 -17.73
CA LEU A 88 0.33 -9.10 -17.55
C LEU A 88 -0.36 -7.73 -17.56
N ILE A 89 -1.32 -7.52 -18.46
CA ILE A 89 -2.04 -6.24 -18.58
C ILE A 89 -2.92 -5.96 -17.36
N LEU A 90 -3.64 -6.98 -16.90
CA LEU A 90 -4.57 -6.83 -15.79
C LEU A 90 -3.87 -6.91 -14.43
N PHE A 91 -2.61 -7.34 -14.35
CA PHE A 91 -1.92 -7.54 -13.08
C PHE A 91 -1.92 -6.28 -12.18
N PRO A 92 -1.54 -5.08 -12.65
CA PRO A 92 -1.63 -3.88 -11.82
C PRO A 92 -3.07 -3.52 -11.44
N LEU A 93 -4.04 -3.67 -12.36
CA LEU A 93 -5.45 -3.43 -12.04
C LEU A 93 -5.94 -4.37 -10.93
N LEU A 94 -5.68 -5.68 -11.05
CA LEU A 94 -6.09 -6.66 -10.05
C LEU A 94 -5.41 -6.42 -8.71
N THR A 95 -4.13 -6.03 -8.72
CA THR A 95 -3.40 -5.66 -7.50
C THR A 95 -4.00 -4.41 -6.85
N LEU A 96 -4.49 -3.43 -7.64
CA LEU A 96 -5.18 -2.23 -7.13
C LEU A 96 -6.52 -2.58 -6.48
N LEU A 97 -7.33 -3.37 -7.18
CA LEU A 97 -8.66 -3.74 -6.73
C LEU A 97 -8.59 -4.62 -5.49
N ILE A 98 -7.70 -5.63 -5.48
CA ILE A 98 -7.61 -6.58 -4.38
C ILE A 98 -6.84 -5.99 -3.20
N GLY A 99 -5.67 -5.38 -3.42
CA GLY A 99 -4.81 -4.89 -2.32
C GLY A 99 -5.39 -3.63 -1.66
N PRO A 100 -5.23 -2.44 -2.26
CA PRO A 100 -5.80 -1.21 -1.73
C PRO A 100 -7.34 -1.22 -1.65
N GLY A 101 -8.03 -1.69 -2.68
CA GLY A 101 -9.50 -1.68 -2.73
C GLY A 101 -10.14 -2.58 -1.67
N ILE A 102 -9.99 -3.89 -1.83
CA ILE A 102 -10.67 -4.88 -0.98
C ILE A 102 -9.93 -5.05 0.34
N MET A 103 -8.67 -5.50 0.32
CA MET A 103 -7.97 -5.92 1.54
C MET A 103 -7.74 -4.77 2.52
N VAL A 104 -7.39 -3.58 2.03
CA VAL A 104 -7.13 -2.42 2.90
C VAL A 104 -8.40 -1.65 3.20
N ASN A 105 -9.14 -1.18 2.18
CA ASN A 105 -10.23 -0.25 2.41
C ASN A 105 -11.57 -0.91 2.79
N MET A 106 -11.92 -2.07 2.20
CA MET A 106 -13.20 -2.73 2.50
C MET A 106 -13.11 -3.70 3.67
N VAL A 107 -12.02 -4.47 3.78
CA VAL A 107 -11.84 -5.48 4.84
C VAL A 107 -11.08 -4.88 6.01
N GLY A 108 -9.83 -4.42 5.79
CA GLY A 108 -8.95 -3.98 6.88
C GLY A 108 -9.54 -2.87 7.75
N LYS A 109 -10.07 -1.81 7.12
CA LYS A 109 -10.63 -0.67 7.87
C LYS A 109 -11.85 -1.02 8.73
N GLU A 110 -12.70 -1.94 8.28
CA GLU A 110 -13.91 -2.33 9.01
C GLU A 110 -13.59 -3.27 10.19
N LEU A 111 -12.50 -4.05 10.09
CA LEU A 111 -12.11 -5.01 11.12
C LEU A 111 -11.35 -4.37 12.30
N TRP A 112 -10.59 -3.28 12.08
CA TRP A 112 -9.69 -2.76 13.11
C TRP A 112 -10.29 -1.68 14.01
N GLY A 113 -11.14 -0.78 13.47
CA GLY A 113 -11.78 0.24 14.31
C GLY A 113 -10.79 1.12 15.08
N ARG A 114 -9.57 1.30 14.55
CA ARG A 114 -8.45 1.93 15.25
C ARG A 114 -8.51 3.45 15.12
N PRO A 115 -8.46 4.22 16.23
CA PRO A 115 -8.43 5.69 16.17
C PRO A 115 -7.12 6.18 15.52
N ARG A 116 -7.18 7.35 14.89
CA ARG A 116 -5.99 8.00 14.30
C ARG A 116 -5.19 8.74 15.38
N PRO A 117 -3.89 9.00 15.18
CA PRO A 117 -3.10 9.81 16.10
C PRO A 117 -3.77 11.14 16.49
N VAL A 118 -4.29 11.91 15.52
CA VAL A 118 -5.02 13.18 15.79
C VAL A 118 -6.23 13.04 16.71
N ASN A 119 -6.79 11.83 16.83
CA ASN A 119 -7.97 11.55 17.65
C ASN A 119 -7.60 10.96 19.01
N CYS A 120 -6.31 10.70 19.27
CA CYS A 120 -5.86 10.08 20.51
C CYS A 120 -5.59 11.12 21.60
N ILE A 121 -5.87 10.76 22.85
CA ILE A 121 -5.68 11.62 24.03
C ILE A 121 -4.23 12.10 24.15
N ASP A 122 -3.26 11.25 23.82
CA ASP A 122 -1.83 11.59 23.79
C ASP A 122 -1.48 12.78 22.88
N PHE A 123 -2.36 13.11 21.92
CA PHE A 123 -2.16 14.15 20.92
C PHE A 123 -3.32 15.17 20.89
N GLY A 124 -4.05 15.32 22.00
CA GLY A 124 -5.13 16.31 22.16
C GLY A 124 -6.50 15.89 21.65
N GLY A 125 -6.70 14.61 21.35
CA GLY A 125 -8.00 14.03 21.00
C GLY A 125 -8.75 13.41 22.18
N GLU A 126 -9.77 12.60 21.89
CA GLU A 126 -10.72 12.08 22.89
C GLU A 126 -10.66 10.56 23.07
N HIS A 127 -9.91 9.85 22.22
CA HIS A 127 -9.90 8.39 22.21
C HIS A 127 -8.60 7.81 22.76
N GLN A 128 -8.68 6.64 23.39
CA GLN A 128 -7.50 5.90 23.82
C GLN A 128 -6.74 5.33 22.63
N PHE A 129 -5.40 5.35 22.69
CA PHE A 129 -4.57 4.62 21.75
C PHE A 129 -4.92 3.13 21.76
N LYS A 130 -4.91 2.49 20.59
CA LYS A 130 -5.10 1.05 20.44
C LYS A 130 -3.95 0.43 19.66
N HIS A 131 -3.52 -0.75 20.07
CA HIS A 131 -2.52 -1.53 19.36
C HIS A 131 -3.12 -2.18 18.11
N VAL A 132 -2.26 -2.64 17.18
CA VAL A 132 -2.72 -3.40 16.01
C VAL A 132 -3.23 -4.79 16.43
N SER A 133 -2.68 -5.34 17.51
CA SER A 133 -3.14 -6.58 18.13
C SER A 133 -4.51 -6.49 18.82
N GLU A 134 -5.13 -5.31 18.90
CA GLU A 134 -6.42 -5.06 19.56
C GLU A 134 -7.51 -4.60 18.55
N PRO A 135 -7.93 -5.47 17.62
CA PRO A 135 -8.97 -5.11 16.65
C PRO A 135 -10.30 -4.81 17.34
N SER A 136 -11.03 -3.85 16.78
CA SER A 136 -12.31 -3.36 17.27
C SER A 136 -13.24 -3.17 16.08
N TYR A 137 -14.47 -3.67 16.16
CA TYR A 137 -15.49 -3.41 15.13
C TYR A 137 -16.13 -2.04 15.39
N SER A 138 -15.43 -0.96 15.00
CA SER A 138 -15.95 0.41 15.09
C SER A 138 -15.98 1.08 13.72
N ASN A 139 -17.17 1.50 13.30
CA ASN A 139 -17.36 2.18 12.02
C ASN A 139 -16.81 3.62 12.03
N HIS A 140 -16.51 4.18 13.20
CA HIS A 140 -16.09 5.58 13.38
C HIS A 140 -14.57 5.77 13.30
N HIS A 141 -13.80 4.68 13.29
CA HIS A 141 -12.34 4.72 13.41
C HIS A 141 -11.68 3.88 12.34
N LYS A 142 -10.99 4.52 11.39
CA LYS A 142 -10.44 3.86 10.20
C LYS A 142 -8.97 4.21 9.97
N SER A 143 -8.17 4.10 11.03
CA SER A 143 -6.72 4.36 10.94
C SER A 143 -5.96 3.16 10.35
N PHE A 144 -6.12 1.96 10.90
CA PHE A 144 -5.45 0.77 10.36
C PHE A 144 -6.32 0.05 9.32
N PRO A 145 -5.75 -0.43 8.19
CA PRO A 145 -4.48 -0.04 7.58
C PRO A 145 -4.60 1.24 6.75
N SER A 146 -3.46 1.85 6.39
CA SER A 146 -3.46 3.09 5.61
C SER A 146 -3.80 2.88 4.12
N GLY A 147 -4.96 3.35 3.69
CA GLY A 147 -5.36 3.33 2.28
C GLY A 147 -4.48 4.19 1.37
N HIS A 148 -3.98 5.33 1.85
CA HIS A 148 -3.08 6.21 1.08
C HIS A 148 -1.73 5.52 0.81
N ALA A 149 -1.14 4.92 1.86
CA ALA A 149 0.09 4.13 1.70
C ALA A 149 -0.13 2.96 0.75
N ALA A 150 -1.24 2.23 0.90
CA ALA A 150 -1.57 1.10 0.04
C ALA A 150 -1.63 1.51 -1.45
N SER A 151 -2.33 2.59 -1.77
CA SER A 151 -2.39 3.12 -3.14
C SER A 151 -1.02 3.57 -3.66
N GLY A 152 -0.19 4.18 -2.82
CA GLY A 152 1.17 4.57 -3.18
C GLY A 152 2.06 3.37 -3.52
N PHE A 153 2.13 2.39 -2.62
CA PHE A 153 2.94 1.19 -2.82
C PHE A 153 2.41 0.25 -3.91
N HIS A 154 1.11 0.29 -4.21
CA HIS A 154 0.52 -0.44 -5.34
C HIS A 154 1.23 -0.16 -6.66
N LEU A 155 1.72 1.06 -6.88
CA LEU A 155 2.42 1.43 -8.12
C LEU A 155 3.65 0.56 -8.40
N CYS A 156 4.22 -0.09 -7.38
CA CYS A 156 5.28 -1.08 -7.55
C CYS A 156 4.87 -2.23 -8.49
N ALA A 157 3.57 -2.52 -8.63
CA ALA A 157 3.02 -3.46 -9.62
C ALA A 157 3.40 -3.10 -11.06
N LEU A 158 3.52 -1.80 -11.38
CA LEU A 158 3.88 -1.32 -12.72
C LEU A 158 5.33 -1.63 -13.10
N SER A 159 6.19 -1.94 -12.12
CA SER A 159 7.57 -2.37 -12.39
C SER A 159 7.64 -3.59 -13.31
N ILE A 160 6.57 -4.40 -13.35
CA ILE A 160 6.49 -5.59 -14.22
C ILE A 160 6.66 -5.26 -15.71
N TYR A 161 6.25 -4.07 -16.13
CA TYR A 161 6.30 -3.59 -17.51
C TYR A 161 7.70 -3.15 -17.93
N PHE A 162 8.62 -2.99 -16.99
CA PHE A 162 9.99 -2.58 -17.29
C PHE A 162 10.88 -3.80 -17.60
N ARG A 163 11.82 -3.59 -18.53
CA ARG A 163 12.85 -4.59 -18.87
C ARG A 163 13.63 -5.01 -17.63
N LYS A 164 14.16 -6.24 -17.61
CA LYS A 164 14.85 -6.85 -16.45
C LYS A 164 15.89 -5.92 -15.80
N LYS A 165 16.71 -5.23 -16.61
CA LYS A 165 17.74 -4.29 -16.12
C LYS A 165 17.17 -3.06 -15.39
N TRP A 166 15.95 -2.64 -15.71
CA TRP A 166 15.31 -1.43 -15.15
C TRP A 166 14.23 -1.75 -14.11
N LYS A 167 13.83 -3.02 -13.98
CA LYS A 167 12.75 -3.44 -13.08
C LYS A 167 13.02 -3.10 -11.61
N PHE A 168 14.26 -3.22 -11.17
CA PHE A 168 14.65 -2.84 -9.81
C PHE A 168 14.55 -1.32 -9.60
N TYR A 169 15.12 -0.53 -10.50
CA TYR A 169 15.07 0.94 -10.42
C TYR A 169 13.64 1.47 -10.48
N SER A 170 12.80 0.94 -11.37
CA SER A 170 11.39 1.37 -11.44
C SER A 170 10.62 0.98 -10.18
N PHE A 171 10.86 -0.22 -9.62
CA PHE A 171 10.31 -0.60 -8.32
C PHE A 171 10.72 0.37 -7.22
N CYS A 172 12.01 0.71 -7.11
CA CYS A 172 12.50 1.67 -6.12
C CYS A 172 11.85 3.05 -6.29
N THR A 173 11.71 3.55 -7.52
CA THR A 173 11.03 4.84 -7.78
C THR A 173 9.58 4.83 -7.29
N PHE A 174 8.82 3.78 -7.59
CA PHE A 174 7.44 3.65 -7.12
C PHE A 174 7.35 3.44 -5.60
N ALA A 175 8.30 2.73 -5.01
CA ALA A 175 8.40 2.59 -3.55
C ALA A 175 8.68 3.94 -2.87
N CYS A 176 9.57 4.77 -3.45
CA CYS A 176 9.81 6.13 -2.98
C CYS A 176 8.53 6.97 -3.01
N TRP A 177 7.70 6.83 -4.05
CA TRP A 177 6.39 7.49 -4.11
C TRP A 177 5.47 7.06 -2.96
N GLY A 178 5.38 5.75 -2.69
CA GLY A 178 4.64 5.21 -1.55
C GLY A 178 5.15 5.73 -0.20
N ILE A 179 6.47 5.87 -0.04
CA ILE A 179 7.09 6.45 1.16
C ILE A 179 6.69 7.92 1.32
N LEU A 180 6.77 8.74 0.26
CA LEU A 180 6.40 10.16 0.33
C LEU A 180 4.94 10.37 0.73
N ILE A 181 4.01 9.58 0.16
CA ILE A 181 2.61 9.59 0.56
C ILE A 181 2.45 9.17 2.03
N SER A 182 3.15 8.12 2.44
CA SER A 182 3.10 7.62 3.82
C SER A 182 3.61 8.67 4.80
N THR A 183 4.70 9.36 4.48
CA THR A 183 5.25 10.46 5.26
C THR A 183 4.22 11.58 5.42
N ALA A 184 3.53 11.99 4.35
CA ALA A 184 2.47 13.00 4.45
C ALA A 184 1.41 12.61 5.48
N ARG A 185 1.02 11.33 5.51
CA ARG A 185 0.01 10.82 6.45
C ARG A 185 0.50 10.73 7.89
N LEU A 186 1.77 10.41 8.11
CA LEU A 186 2.39 10.45 9.44
C LEU A 186 2.46 11.88 9.96
N LEU A 187 2.89 12.83 9.12
CA LEU A 187 3.04 14.24 9.47
C LEU A 187 1.71 14.93 9.80
N GLN A 188 0.62 14.46 9.20
CA GLN A 188 -0.74 14.94 9.47
C GLN A 188 -1.38 14.27 10.70
N GLY A 189 -0.68 13.36 11.38
CA GLY A 189 -1.25 12.52 12.44
C GLY A 189 -2.42 11.67 11.94
N GLY A 190 -2.47 11.39 10.64
CA GLY A 190 -3.53 10.64 10.00
C GLY A 190 -3.40 9.13 10.19
N HIS A 191 -2.19 8.65 10.44
CA HIS A 191 -1.84 7.24 10.61
C HIS A 191 -0.64 7.09 11.54
N PHE A 192 -0.59 5.96 12.24
CA PHE A 192 0.62 5.48 12.92
C PHE A 192 1.54 4.75 11.94
N ILE A 193 2.81 4.54 12.31
CA ILE A 193 3.77 3.84 11.44
C ILE A 193 3.34 2.40 11.16
N SER A 194 2.73 1.72 12.14
CA SER A 194 2.22 0.36 11.96
C SER A 194 1.07 0.28 10.95
N ASP A 195 0.26 1.33 10.78
CA ASP A 195 -0.79 1.38 9.74
C ASP A 195 -0.18 1.39 8.33
N ILE A 196 0.99 2.04 8.19
CA ILE A 196 1.76 2.08 6.94
C ILE A 196 2.36 0.69 6.66
N PHE A 197 2.99 0.08 7.67
CA PHE A 197 3.53 -1.28 7.54
C PHE A 197 2.44 -2.29 7.18
N GLY A 198 1.28 -2.24 7.84
CA GLY A 198 0.15 -3.10 7.52
C GLY A 198 -0.31 -2.95 6.06
N ALA A 199 -0.37 -1.72 5.56
CA ALA A 199 -0.69 -1.46 4.15
C ALA A 199 0.36 -2.07 3.20
N ILE A 200 1.66 -1.88 3.47
CA ILE A 200 2.76 -2.46 2.68
C ILE A 200 2.63 -3.98 2.63
N ILE A 201 2.39 -4.62 3.78
CA ILE A 201 2.30 -6.08 3.89
C ILE A 201 1.13 -6.61 3.06
N LEU A 202 -0.06 -6.01 3.19
CA LEU A 202 -1.26 -6.44 2.44
C LEU A 202 -1.08 -6.27 0.93
N VAL A 203 -0.46 -5.16 0.49
CA VAL A 203 -0.14 -4.94 -0.92
C VAL A 203 0.93 -5.91 -1.41
N ALA A 204 1.98 -6.17 -0.63
CA ALA A 204 3.05 -7.11 -0.99
C ALA A 204 2.53 -8.55 -1.11
N LEU A 205 1.68 -8.99 -0.18
CA LEU A 205 1.02 -10.29 -0.25
C LEU A 205 0.17 -10.40 -1.52
N THR A 206 -0.66 -9.38 -1.80
CA THR A 206 -1.48 -9.31 -3.01
C THR A 206 -0.61 -9.41 -4.26
N PHE A 207 0.46 -8.62 -4.33
CA PHE A 207 1.41 -8.61 -5.44
C PHE A 207 2.00 -10.02 -5.67
N VAL A 208 2.52 -10.68 -4.64
CA VAL A 208 3.16 -12.00 -4.75
C VAL A 208 2.16 -13.07 -5.21
N LEU A 209 0.95 -13.06 -4.64
CA LEU A 209 -0.10 -14.00 -4.97
C LEU A 209 -0.56 -13.84 -6.42
N LEU A 210 -0.78 -12.60 -6.86
CA LEU A 210 -1.24 -12.29 -8.21
C LEU A 210 -0.13 -12.29 -9.27
N TYR A 211 1.15 -12.32 -8.87
CA TYR A 211 2.26 -12.19 -9.82
C TYR A 211 2.16 -13.24 -10.95
N PRO A 212 2.11 -12.82 -12.23
CA PRO A 212 1.81 -13.73 -13.33
C PRO A 212 2.92 -14.76 -13.52
N LYS A 213 2.52 -15.97 -13.97
CA LYS A 213 3.49 -17.06 -14.20
C LYS A 213 4.42 -16.70 -15.37
N SER A 214 5.72 -16.80 -15.15
CA SER A 214 6.74 -16.57 -16.18
C SER A 214 6.82 -17.77 -17.15
N ASN A 215 5.81 -17.96 -18.00
CA ASN A 215 5.90 -18.96 -19.07
C ASN A 215 6.33 -18.37 -20.43
N HIS A 216 6.37 -17.03 -20.58
CA HIS A 216 6.71 -16.39 -21.87
C HIS A 216 7.57 -15.11 -21.77
N ILE A 217 8.07 -14.75 -20.58
CA ILE A 217 8.87 -13.52 -20.42
C ILE A 217 10.29 -13.67 -21.00
N THR A 218 10.73 -14.89 -21.33
CA THR A 218 12.09 -15.15 -21.83
C THR A 218 12.29 -15.01 -23.34
N ASN A 219 11.25 -15.02 -24.19
CA ASN A 219 11.46 -15.08 -25.66
C ASN A 219 10.78 -13.98 -26.48
N GLN A 220 10.23 -12.92 -25.89
CA GLN A 220 9.72 -11.73 -26.63
C GLN A 220 10.47 -10.43 -26.31
N SER A 221 11.63 -10.54 -25.64
CA SER A 221 12.62 -9.46 -25.54
C SER A 221 13.87 -9.73 -26.40
N LEU A 222 13.76 -10.67 -27.35
CA LEU A 222 14.72 -10.82 -28.42
C LEU A 222 14.13 -10.06 -29.61
N ASP A 223 14.89 -9.05 -30.03
CA ASP A 223 14.68 -8.03 -31.06
C ASP A 223 14.07 -6.69 -30.58
#